data_AF-A0A351WJ75-F1
#
_entry.id   AF-A0A351WJ75-F1
#
_cell.length_a   1.000
_cell.length_b   1.000
_cell.length_c   1.000
_cell.angle_alpha   90.00
_cell.angle_beta   90.00
_cell.angle_gamma   90.00
#
_symmetry.space_group_name_H-M   'P 1'
#
loop_
_entity.id
_entity.type
_entity.pdbx_description
1 polymer ?
#
loop_
_entity_poly.entity_id
_entity_poly.type
_entity_poly.pdbx_seq_one_letter_code
_entity_poly.pdbx_strand_id
1 'polypeptide(L)'
;MPRANRHIQPGGLYHVTHRCHDRTFLLKFSRDRQAYRCWLRDGLARHDVQLLTHCITCNHVHLLFHAGSTEELGCLMQYVQGCFAQAYNLRKHRRGAFWSDRYHATMIENGEHLRRCMRYIDLNMVRAGVVKHPRDWDWTGWGELMGERKRNRLVDMDLVLDLFAEKEVSSFRSWYAQCIDEALQQGPLVREPDWSHAVAVGSAAYVVEIEQALLRDYTRKRLEKSTTEYGAMVLREAESAYGSEKRHENGAIVGF
;
A
#
# COMPACT_ATOMS: atom_id res chain seq x y z
N MET A 1 -18.31 9.71 10.94
CA MET A 1 -18.84 8.48 11.58
C MET A 1 -17.67 7.64 12.04
N PRO A 2 -17.65 7.12 13.29
CA PRO A 2 -16.65 6.14 13.67
C PRO A 2 -16.91 4.88 12.85
N ARG A 3 -15.99 4.53 11.95
CA ARG A 3 -16.03 3.28 11.18
C ARG A 3 -14.94 2.36 11.70
N ALA A 4 -15.32 1.13 11.96
CA ALA A 4 -14.52 -0.04 12.33
C ALA A 4 -13.16 0.13 13.07
N ASN A 5 -13.08 -0.34 14.32
CA ASN A 5 -11.85 -0.87 14.89
C ASN A 5 -11.28 -1.97 13.98
N ARG A 6 -10.02 -1.81 13.59
CA ARG A 6 -9.28 -2.81 12.82
C ARG A 6 -8.96 -3.95 13.79
N HIS A 7 -9.72 -5.04 13.76
CA HIS A 7 -9.33 -6.27 14.45
C HIS A 7 -8.98 -7.32 13.41
N ILE A 8 -7.69 -7.45 13.17
CA ILE A 8 -7.11 -8.46 12.29
C ILE A 8 -5.79 -8.93 12.91
N GLN A 9 -5.54 -10.23 12.73
CA GLN A 9 -4.49 -11.08 13.28
C GLN A 9 -3.15 -10.40 13.56
N PRO A 10 -2.53 -10.73 14.71
CA PRO A 10 -1.12 -10.50 14.92
C PRO A 10 -0.26 -11.10 13.79
N GLY A 11 0.73 -10.36 13.31
CA GLY A 11 1.62 -10.80 12.23
C GLY A 11 0.99 -10.73 10.83
N GLY A 12 0.00 -9.86 10.63
CA GLY A 12 -0.67 -9.68 9.34
C GLY A 12 0.15 -8.86 8.34
N LEU A 13 -0.07 -9.12 7.06
CA LEU A 13 0.44 -8.29 5.95
C LEU A 13 -0.68 -7.33 5.50
N TYR A 14 -0.35 -6.05 5.40
CA TYR A 14 -1.32 -4.99 5.14
C TYR A 14 -0.84 -4.09 4.01
N HIS A 15 -1.59 -4.08 2.91
CA HIS A 15 -1.47 -3.02 1.91
C HIS A 15 -2.32 -1.84 2.33
N VAL A 16 -1.64 -0.76 2.74
CA VAL A 16 -2.23 0.49 3.14
C VAL A 16 -2.22 1.49 2.00
N THR A 17 -3.39 2.07 1.72
CA THR A 17 -3.51 3.20 0.80
C THR A 17 -4.04 4.44 1.51
N HIS A 18 -3.49 5.60 1.17
CA HIS A 18 -3.95 6.86 1.75
C HIS A 18 -3.87 8.01 0.75
N ARG A 19 -4.99 8.70 0.58
CA ARG A 19 -5.22 9.62 -0.54
C ARG A 19 -5.27 11.06 -0.07
N CYS A 20 -4.61 11.95 -0.81
CA CYS A 20 -4.68 13.39 -0.64
C CYS A 20 -6.12 13.88 -0.81
N HIS A 21 -6.50 14.92 -0.07
CA HIS A 21 -7.82 15.56 -0.13
C HIS A 21 -8.17 15.96 -1.57
N ASP A 22 -9.41 15.70 -1.98
CA ASP A 22 -9.94 15.96 -3.33
C ASP A 22 -9.09 15.40 -4.47
N ARG A 23 -8.32 14.33 -4.21
CA ARG A 23 -7.40 13.71 -5.18
C ARG A 23 -6.34 14.67 -5.74
N THR A 24 -6.13 15.80 -5.07
CA THR A 24 -5.21 16.84 -5.50
C THR A 24 -3.76 16.36 -5.40
N PHE A 25 -2.90 16.86 -6.29
CA PHE A 25 -1.49 16.49 -6.32
C PHE A 25 -0.66 17.19 -5.23
N LEU A 26 -1.03 17.00 -3.96
CA LEU A 26 -0.31 17.63 -2.83
C LEU A 26 1.10 17.06 -2.63
N LEU A 27 1.33 15.83 -3.12
CA LEU A 27 2.63 15.17 -3.16
C LEU A 27 3.34 15.36 -4.51
N LYS A 28 3.00 16.40 -5.30
CA LYS A 28 3.57 16.66 -6.64
C LYS A 28 5.09 16.84 -6.63
N PHE A 29 5.64 17.50 -5.62
CA PHE A 29 7.07 17.82 -5.59
C PHE A 29 7.88 16.78 -4.80
N SER A 30 9.11 16.51 -5.27
CA SER A 30 10.07 15.61 -4.62
C SER A 30 10.29 15.96 -3.15
N ARG A 31 10.38 17.26 -2.82
CA ARG A 31 10.52 17.74 -1.43
C ARG A 31 9.38 17.26 -0.52
N ASP A 32 8.17 17.16 -1.04
CA ASP A 32 6.98 16.78 -0.27
C ASP A 32 6.98 15.27 -0.03
N ARG A 33 7.34 14.48 -1.05
CA ARG A 33 7.53 13.03 -0.92
C ARG A 33 8.71 12.68 -0.01
N GLN A 34 9.79 13.46 -0.05
CA GLN A 34 10.93 13.32 0.87
C GLN A 34 10.52 13.61 2.31
N ALA A 35 9.75 14.67 2.55
CA ALA A 35 9.23 14.97 3.88
C ALA A 35 8.33 13.83 4.39
N TYR A 36 7.46 13.28 3.53
CA TYR A 36 6.65 12.10 3.89
C TYR A 36 7.53 10.91 4.27
N ARG A 37 8.56 10.57 3.47
CA ARG A 37 9.52 9.51 3.79
C ARG A 37 10.23 9.73 5.13
N CYS A 38 10.59 10.97 5.45
CA CYS A 38 11.22 11.29 6.73
C CYS A 38 10.28 10.99 7.92
N TRP A 39 9.01 11.39 7.83
CA TRP A 39 8.02 11.06 8.87
C TRP A 39 7.72 9.57 8.93
N LEU A 40 7.64 8.89 7.78
CA LEU A 40 7.45 7.44 7.73
C LEU A 40 8.61 6.71 8.42
N ARG A 41 9.86 7.12 8.17
CA ARG A 41 11.03 6.57 8.87
C ARG A 41 10.94 6.74 10.38
N ASP A 42 10.53 7.93 10.83
CA ASP A 42 10.40 8.21 12.25
C ASP A 42 9.26 7.40 12.89
N GLY A 43 8.15 7.20 12.17
CA GLY A 43 7.07 6.32 12.59
C GLY A 43 7.50 4.85 12.69
N LEU A 44 8.22 4.34 11.68
CA LEU A 44 8.78 2.98 11.69
C LEU A 44 9.77 2.74 12.84
N ALA A 45 10.48 3.79 13.29
CA ALA A 45 11.39 3.68 14.44
C ALA A 45 10.66 3.70 15.80
N ARG A 46 9.38 4.10 15.84
CA ARG A 46 8.58 4.25 17.06
C ARG A 46 7.63 3.09 17.32
N HIS A 47 7.29 2.34 16.28
CA HIS A 47 6.24 1.33 16.28
C HIS A 47 6.76 0.01 15.77
N ASP A 48 6.27 -1.10 16.32
CA ASP A 48 6.66 -2.45 15.89
C ASP A 48 5.92 -2.84 14.59
N VAL A 49 6.34 -2.19 13.50
CA VAL A 49 5.80 -2.36 12.16
C VAL A 49 6.95 -2.31 11.17
N GLN A 50 7.04 -3.30 10.31
CA GLN A 50 8.06 -3.39 9.27
C GLN A 50 7.45 -3.02 7.92
N LEU A 51 8.19 -2.30 7.08
CA LEU A 51 7.79 -1.93 5.73
C LEU A 51 8.45 -2.88 4.71
N LEU A 52 7.66 -3.49 3.83
CA LEU A 52 8.13 -4.42 2.80
C LEU A 52 8.34 -3.73 1.45
N THR A 53 7.48 -2.78 1.09
CA THR A 53 7.68 -1.86 -0.05
C THR A 53 6.76 -0.65 0.09
N HIS A 54 6.96 0.36 -0.75
CA HIS A 54 6.11 1.54 -0.83
C HIS A 54 6.08 2.12 -2.24
N CYS A 55 5.05 2.91 -2.53
CA CYS A 55 5.03 3.83 -3.67
C CYS A 55 4.33 5.12 -3.25
N ILE A 56 5.08 6.22 -3.21
CA ILE A 56 4.55 7.56 -2.90
C ILE A 56 4.30 8.26 -4.23
N THR A 57 3.04 8.39 -4.60
CA THR A 57 2.61 8.99 -5.87
C THR A 57 2.46 10.51 -5.73
N CYS A 58 1.78 11.16 -6.67
CA CYS A 58 1.52 12.60 -6.60
C CYS A 58 0.28 12.96 -5.75
N ASN A 59 -0.68 12.05 -5.56
CA ASN A 59 -1.92 12.30 -4.81
C ASN A 59 -2.31 11.19 -3.83
N HIS A 60 -1.51 10.14 -3.68
CA HIS A 60 -1.72 9.10 -2.67
C HIS A 60 -0.43 8.35 -2.37
N VAL A 61 -0.48 7.46 -1.39
CA VAL A 61 0.61 6.56 -1.03
C VAL A 61 0.09 5.13 -1.00
N HIS A 62 0.94 4.20 -1.41
CA HIS A 62 0.82 2.76 -1.23
C HIS A 62 1.94 2.31 -0.30
N LEU A 63 1.62 1.58 0.75
CA LEU A 63 2.58 1.09 1.74
C LEU A 63 2.23 -0.37 2.02
N LEU A 64 3.21 -1.26 1.96
CA LEU A 64 3.02 -2.66 2.30
C LEU A 64 3.73 -2.94 3.62
N PHE A 65 2.96 -3.20 4.66
CA PHE A 65 3.47 -3.44 5.99
C PHE A 65 3.33 -4.90 6.39
N HIS A 66 4.26 -5.36 7.22
CA HIS A 66 4.04 -6.44 8.16
C HIS A 66 3.85 -5.81 9.53
N ALA A 67 2.80 -6.17 10.26
CA ALA A 67 2.53 -5.61 11.58
C ALA A 67 2.15 -6.70 12.58
N GLY A 68 2.83 -6.71 13.72
CA GLY A 68 2.54 -7.59 14.85
C GLY A 68 1.16 -7.33 15.46
N SER A 69 0.58 -6.14 15.26
CA SER A 69 -0.81 -5.85 15.60
C SER A 69 -1.39 -4.74 14.71
N THR A 70 -2.71 -4.72 14.60
CA THR A 70 -3.46 -3.65 13.94
C THR A 70 -3.43 -2.34 14.70
N GLU A 71 -3.20 -2.39 16.02
CA GLU A 71 -3.06 -1.23 16.88
C GLU A 71 -1.75 -0.49 16.59
N GLU A 72 -0.62 -1.18 16.53
CA GLU A 72 0.68 -0.59 16.16
C GLU A 72 0.65 0.02 14.76
N LEU A 73 0.03 -0.68 13.80
CA LEU A 73 -0.18 -0.14 12.45
C LEU A 73 -1.03 1.14 12.51
N GLY A 74 -2.08 1.14 13.33
CA GLY A 74 -2.95 2.29 13.60
C GLY A 74 -2.19 3.49 14.16
N CYS A 75 -1.38 3.26 15.19
CA CYS A 75 -0.56 4.26 15.86
C CYS A 75 0.49 4.85 14.89
N LEU A 76 1.22 4.00 14.17
CA LEU A 76 2.17 4.44 13.15
C LEU A 76 1.50 5.33 12.12
N MET A 77 0.39 4.87 11.55
CA MET A 77 -0.28 5.63 10.51
C MET A 77 -0.89 6.93 11.03
N GLN A 78 -1.45 6.95 12.25
CA GLN A 78 -1.93 8.18 12.89
C GLN A 78 -0.79 9.19 13.08
N TYR A 79 0.35 8.72 13.58
CA TYR A 79 1.56 9.53 13.78
C TYR A 79 2.06 10.13 12.47
N VAL A 80 2.37 9.28 11.48
CA VAL A 80 2.93 9.70 10.18
C VAL A 80 1.99 10.66 9.46
N GLN A 81 0.69 10.36 9.42
CA GLN A 81 -0.30 11.17 8.71
C GLN A 81 -0.51 12.52 9.38
N GLY A 82 -0.61 12.55 10.71
CA GLY A 82 -0.82 13.76 11.49
C GLY A 82 0.36 14.71 11.41
N CYS A 83 1.57 14.21 11.71
CA CYS A 83 2.79 15.01 11.68
C CYS A 83 3.09 15.56 10.28
N PHE A 84 2.96 14.72 9.24
CA PHE A 84 3.19 15.18 7.87
C PHE A 84 2.16 16.22 7.43
N ALA A 85 0.86 15.99 7.67
CA ALA A 85 -0.19 16.93 7.27
C ALA A 85 -0.02 18.29 7.96
N GLN A 86 0.27 18.28 9.27
CA GLN A 86 0.51 19.50 10.03
C GLN A 86 1.74 20.26 9.51
N ALA A 87 2.88 19.57 9.34
CA ALA A 87 4.11 20.17 8.83
C ALA A 87 3.94 20.71 7.40
N TYR A 88 3.21 19.99 6.54
CA TYR A 88 2.93 20.42 5.18
C TYR A 88 2.10 21.70 5.17
N ASN A 89 0.98 21.72 5.90
CA ASN A 89 0.06 22.84 5.95
C ASN A 89 0.72 24.09 6.54
N LEU A 90 1.51 23.93 7.60
CA LEU A 90 2.28 25.03 8.19
C LEU A 90 3.25 25.64 7.17
N ARG A 91 4.07 24.81 6.51
CA ARG A 91 5.06 25.28 5.53
C ARG A 91 4.42 25.93 4.30
N LYS A 92 3.23 25.46 3.88
CA LYS A 92 2.53 25.97 2.68
C LYS A 92 1.49 27.05 3.01
N HIS A 93 1.39 27.49 4.27
CA HIS A 93 0.35 28.41 4.74
C HIS A 93 -1.07 27.99 4.35
N ARG A 94 -1.31 26.67 4.28
CA ARG A 94 -2.57 26.08 3.85
C ARG A 94 -3.47 25.78 5.04
N ARG A 95 -4.77 25.94 4.85
CA ARG A 95 -5.81 25.50 5.79
C ARG A 95 -6.57 24.32 5.18
N GLY A 96 -7.21 23.52 6.03
CA GLY A 96 -8.03 22.38 5.62
C GLY A 96 -7.27 21.04 5.58
N ALA A 97 -7.98 20.00 5.16
CA ALA A 97 -7.50 18.63 5.20
C ALA A 97 -6.39 18.37 4.18
N PHE A 98 -5.31 17.72 4.60
CA PHE A 98 -4.32 17.17 3.68
C PHE A 98 -4.81 15.86 3.07
N TRP A 99 -5.45 15.02 3.88
CA TRP A 99 -5.93 13.69 3.51
C TRP A 99 -7.45 13.68 3.30
N SER A 100 -7.95 12.81 2.42
CA SER A 100 -9.39 12.73 2.10
C SER A 100 -10.23 12.11 3.22
N ASP A 101 -9.78 10.98 3.74
CA ASP A 101 -10.40 10.20 4.81
C ASP A 101 -9.26 9.44 5.52
N ARG A 102 -9.56 8.57 6.48
CA ARG A 102 -8.61 7.62 7.05
C ARG A 102 -8.05 6.71 5.95
N TYR A 103 -6.86 6.20 6.20
CA TYR A 103 -6.26 5.19 5.34
C TYR A 103 -7.09 3.91 5.24
N HIS A 104 -7.06 3.31 4.05
CA HIS A 104 -7.60 1.98 3.80
C HIS A 104 -6.50 0.93 4.02
N ALA A 105 -6.86 -0.23 4.57
CA ALA A 105 -5.93 -1.33 4.80
C ALA A 105 -6.54 -2.63 4.26
N THR A 106 -5.90 -3.21 3.26
CA THR A 106 -6.26 -4.52 2.70
C THR A 106 -5.31 -5.56 3.26
N MET A 107 -5.86 -6.62 3.85
CA MET A 107 -5.09 -7.77 4.30
C MET A 107 -4.64 -8.62 3.13
N ILE A 108 -3.40 -9.06 3.15
CA ILE A 108 -2.81 -9.84 2.08
C ILE A 108 -2.32 -11.17 2.67
N GLU A 109 -2.70 -12.29 2.07
CA GLU A 109 -2.08 -13.57 2.42
C GLU A 109 -0.61 -13.59 1.96
N ASN A 110 0.26 -14.30 2.67
CA ASN A 110 1.64 -14.50 2.25
C ASN A 110 1.72 -15.34 0.95
N GLY A 111 2.93 -15.58 0.44
CA GLY A 111 3.17 -16.37 -0.76
C GLY A 111 2.85 -15.57 -2.01
N GLU A 112 2.10 -16.17 -2.94
CA GLU A 112 1.88 -15.57 -4.26
C GLU A 112 1.04 -14.27 -4.19
N HIS A 113 0.14 -14.14 -3.22
CA HIS A 113 -0.66 -12.93 -3.04
C HIS A 113 0.21 -11.75 -2.59
N LEU A 114 1.16 -11.97 -1.67
CA LEU A 114 2.16 -10.99 -1.29
C LEU A 114 3.00 -10.56 -2.49
N ARG A 115 3.54 -11.51 -3.27
CA ARG A 115 4.36 -11.24 -4.46
C ARG A 115 3.62 -10.35 -5.46
N ARG A 116 2.36 -10.68 -5.76
CA ARG A 116 1.49 -9.92 -6.66
C ARG A 116 1.20 -8.52 -6.13
N CYS A 117 0.88 -8.40 -4.84
CA CYS A 117 0.62 -7.12 -4.21
C CYS A 117 1.87 -6.21 -4.25
N MET A 118 3.05 -6.77 -3.96
CA MET A 118 4.31 -6.02 -3.98
C MET A 118 4.61 -5.49 -5.38
N ARG A 119 4.48 -6.36 -6.41
CA ARG A 119 4.57 -5.97 -7.83
C ARG A 119 3.53 -4.93 -8.21
N TYR A 120 2.29 -5.09 -7.78
CA TYR A 120 1.22 -4.12 -8.03
C TYR A 120 1.61 -2.73 -7.52
N ILE A 121 2.18 -2.64 -6.31
CA ILE A 121 2.61 -1.37 -5.71
C ILE A 121 3.74 -0.72 -6.49
N ASP A 122 4.82 -1.45 -6.78
CA ASP A 122 5.99 -0.89 -7.47
C ASP A 122 5.67 -0.48 -8.91
N LEU A 123 4.78 -1.21 -9.59
CA LEU A 123 4.31 -0.87 -10.94
C LEU A 123 3.27 0.26 -11.00
N ASN A 124 2.89 0.88 -9.87
CA ASN A 124 1.84 1.90 -9.86
C ASN A 124 2.13 3.07 -10.80
N MET A 125 3.35 3.63 -10.76
CA MET A 125 3.70 4.79 -11.59
C MET A 125 3.88 4.42 -13.06
N VAL A 126 4.23 3.17 -13.36
CA VAL A 126 4.25 2.68 -14.75
C VAL A 126 2.83 2.55 -15.29
N ARG A 127 1.95 1.91 -14.52
CA ARG A 127 0.52 1.79 -14.84
C ARG A 127 -0.18 3.15 -14.95
N ALA A 128 0.30 4.17 -14.24
CA ALA A 128 -0.17 5.55 -14.36
C ALA A 128 0.33 6.27 -15.62
N GLY A 129 1.25 5.67 -16.39
CA GLY A 129 1.88 6.28 -17.56
C GLY A 129 2.91 7.36 -17.23
N VAL A 130 3.38 7.42 -15.98
CA VAL A 130 4.30 8.46 -15.48
C VAL A 130 5.75 8.11 -15.80
N VAL A 131 6.10 6.84 -15.67
CA VAL A 131 7.43 6.30 -15.95
C VAL A 131 7.31 5.00 -16.75
N LYS A 132 8.39 4.54 -17.37
CA LYS A 132 8.39 3.27 -18.12
C LYS A 132 8.79 2.08 -17.24
N HIS A 133 9.54 2.34 -16.17
CA HIS A 133 10.02 1.32 -15.26
C HIS A 133 10.02 1.86 -13.81
N PRO A 134 9.77 1.04 -12.77
CA PRO A 134 9.74 1.49 -11.37
C PRO A 134 11.05 2.17 -10.92
N ARG A 135 12.18 1.75 -11.49
CA ARG A 135 13.51 2.39 -11.30
C ARG A 135 13.56 3.88 -11.61
N ASP A 136 12.69 4.36 -12.50
CA ASP A 136 12.67 5.76 -12.92
C ASP A 136 11.85 6.63 -11.95
N TRP A 137 11.29 6.02 -10.88
CA TRP A 137 10.56 6.72 -9.83
C TRP A 137 11.20 6.48 -8.45
N ASP A 138 12.01 7.43 -8.00
CA ASP A 138 12.77 7.40 -6.73
C ASP A 138 11.94 7.17 -5.47
N TRP A 139 10.62 7.32 -5.57
CA TRP A 139 9.67 7.25 -4.44
C TRP A 139 8.93 5.91 -4.37
N THR A 140 9.47 4.88 -5.02
CA THR A 140 9.10 3.47 -4.86
C THR A 140 10.04 2.73 -3.89
N GLY A 141 9.69 1.51 -3.50
CA GLY A 141 10.54 0.60 -2.74
C GLY A 141 11.62 -0.06 -3.61
N TRP A 142 11.43 -0.08 -4.94
CA TRP A 142 12.34 -0.66 -5.93
C TRP A 142 13.82 -0.41 -5.65
N GLY A 143 14.21 0.86 -5.50
CA GLY A 143 15.63 1.20 -5.33
C GLY A 143 16.26 0.62 -4.06
N GLU A 144 15.46 0.38 -3.01
CA GLU A 144 15.93 -0.26 -1.78
C GLU A 144 16.01 -1.78 -1.93
N LEU A 145 14.97 -2.36 -2.53
CA LEU A 145 14.90 -3.78 -2.87
C LEU A 145 16.10 -4.20 -3.75
N MET A 146 16.40 -3.40 -4.78
CA MET A 146 17.52 -3.63 -5.71
C MET A 146 18.89 -3.23 -5.15
N GLY A 147 18.95 -2.59 -3.99
CA GLY A 147 20.21 -2.13 -3.38
C GLY A 147 20.83 -0.90 -4.05
N GLU A 148 20.09 -0.22 -4.93
CA GLU A 148 20.47 1.05 -5.56
C GLU A 148 20.49 2.19 -4.51
N ARG A 149 19.59 2.15 -3.52
CA ARG A 149 19.53 3.10 -2.39
C ARG A 149 20.22 2.53 -1.15
N LYS A 150 21.37 3.13 -0.78
CA LYS A 150 22.20 2.67 0.36
C LYS A 150 21.93 3.36 1.70
N ARG A 151 21.30 4.54 1.69
CA ARG A 151 21.08 5.37 2.89
C ARG A 151 19.61 5.69 3.09
N ASN A 152 19.21 5.89 4.34
CA ASN A 152 17.84 6.23 4.72
C ASN A 152 16.80 5.26 4.13
N ARG A 153 17.14 3.96 4.21
CA ARG A 153 16.26 2.87 3.83
C ARG A 153 15.09 2.79 4.83
N LEU A 154 13.93 2.42 4.32
CA LEU A 154 12.69 2.17 5.04
C LEU A 154 12.31 0.70 4.95
N VAL A 155 12.67 0.02 3.84
CA VAL A 155 12.32 -1.37 3.60
C VAL A 155 13.15 -2.28 4.50
N ASP A 156 12.46 -3.17 5.21
CA ASP A 156 13.05 -4.27 5.96
C ASP A 156 13.38 -5.41 4.99
N MET A 157 14.61 -5.41 4.49
CA MET A 157 15.07 -6.40 3.53
C MET A 157 15.15 -7.81 4.12
N ASP A 158 15.48 -7.93 5.40
CA ASP A 158 15.66 -9.24 6.04
C ASP A 158 14.29 -9.92 6.14
N LEU A 159 13.25 -9.17 6.57
CA LEU A 159 11.89 -9.69 6.57
C LEU A 159 11.35 -10.00 5.17
N VAL A 160 11.70 -9.19 4.16
CA VAL A 160 11.33 -9.49 2.76
C VAL A 160 11.92 -10.84 2.34
N LEU A 161 13.19 -11.11 2.66
CA LEU A 161 13.81 -12.40 2.36
C LEU A 161 13.10 -13.56 3.07
N ASP A 162 12.82 -13.40 4.37
CA ASP A 162 12.15 -14.41 5.18
C ASP A 162 10.76 -14.75 4.62
N LEU A 163 9.95 -13.72 4.30
CA LEU A 163 8.59 -13.92 3.76
C LEU A 163 8.58 -14.57 2.38
N PHE A 164 9.63 -14.35 1.58
CA PHE A 164 9.77 -14.91 0.24
C PHE A 164 10.48 -16.27 0.24
N ALA A 165 10.94 -16.74 1.42
CA ALA A 165 11.76 -17.93 1.61
C ALA A 165 13.07 -17.89 0.81
N GLU A 166 13.65 -16.70 0.66
CA GLU A 166 14.91 -16.47 -0.05
C GLU A 166 16.07 -16.35 0.94
N LYS A 167 17.18 -17.04 0.69
CA LYS A 167 18.36 -17.00 1.58
C LYS A 167 19.37 -15.92 1.19
N GLU A 168 19.39 -15.59 -0.09
CA GLU A 168 20.41 -14.74 -0.71
C GLU A 168 19.73 -13.51 -1.31
N VAL A 169 20.18 -12.32 -0.88
CA VAL A 169 19.67 -11.04 -1.42
C VAL A 169 19.87 -10.96 -2.94
N SER A 170 20.96 -11.52 -3.46
CA SER A 170 21.28 -11.57 -4.89
C SER A 170 20.23 -12.36 -5.70
N SER A 171 19.81 -13.52 -5.18
CA SER A 171 18.76 -14.36 -5.76
C SER A 171 17.42 -13.64 -5.78
N PHE A 172 17.00 -13.07 -4.64
CA PHE A 172 15.77 -12.29 -4.55
C PHE A 172 15.75 -11.14 -5.57
N ARG A 173 16.84 -10.35 -5.65
CA ARG A 173 16.92 -9.22 -6.59
C ARG A 173 16.80 -9.65 -8.04
N SER A 174 17.49 -10.72 -8.41
CA SER A 174 17.47 -11.23 -9.78
C SER A 174 16.07 -11.71 -10.16
N TRP A 175 15.44 -12.50 -9.28
CA TRP A 175 14.08 -12.99 -9.46
C TRP A 175 13.05 -11.84 -9.51
N TYR A 176 13.14 -10.87 -8.59
CA TYR A 176 12.17 -9.78 -8.53
C TYR A 176 12.30 -8.84 -9.73
N ALA A 177 13.53 -8.56 -10.18
CA ALA A 177 13.76 -7.78 -11.39
C ALA A 177 13.16 -8.47 -12.62
N GLN A 178 13.41 -9.77 -12.79
CA GLN A 178 12.80 -10.56 -13.86
C GLN A 178 11.27 -10.52 -13.79
N CYS A 179 10.69 -10.67 -12.59
CA CYS A 179 9.23 -10.60 -12.41
C CYS A 179 8.63 -9.25 -12.82
N ILE A 180 9.35 -8.15 -12.60
CA ILE A 180 8.93 -6.81 -13.08
C ILE A 180 9.06 -6.73 -14.60
N ASP A 181 10.19 -7.14 -15.16
CA ASP A 181 10.44 -7.07 -16.61
C ASP A 181 9.43 -7.90 -17.41
N GLU A 182 9.13 -9.12 -16.96
CA GLU A 182 8.10 -9.97 -17.56
C GLU A 182 6.72 -9.31 -17.51
N ALA A 183 6.34 -8.70 -16.38
CA ALA A 183 5.07 -8.00 -16.26
C ALA A 183 4.97 -6.78 -17.19
N LEU A 184 6.09 -6.09 -17.44
CA LEU A 184 6.16 -4.98 -18.40
C LEU A 184 6.05 -5.45 -19.86
N GLN A 185 6.46 -6.68 -20.16
CA GLN A 185 6.40 -7.27 -21.51
C GLN A 185 5.03 -7.88 -21.85
N GLN A 186 4.25 -8.30 -20.85
CA GLN A 186 2.95 -8.96 -21.02
C GLN A 186 1.83 -8.03 -21.54
N GLY A 187 2.09 -6.73 -21.67
CA GLY A 187 1.16 -5.77 -22.26
C GLY A 187 0.79 -4.63 -21.30
N PRO A 188 -0.31 -3.89 -21.59
CA PRO A 188 -0.70 -2.74 -20.78
C PRO A 188 -1.09 -3.18 -19.38
N LEU A 189 -0.48 -2.56 -18.37
CA LEU A 189 -0.81 -2.80 -16.97
C LEU A 189 -2.20 -2.25 -16.65
N VAL A 190 -3.12 -3.11 -16.21
CA VAL A 190 -4.48 -2.73 -15.85
C VAL A 190 -4.59 -2.51 -14.34
N ARG A 191 -5.50 -1.62 -13.92
CA ARG A 191 -5.78 -1.40 -12.51
C ARG A 191 -6.67 -2.51 -11.95
N GLU A 192 -6.16 -3.18 -10.92
CA GLU A 192 -6.85 -4.19 -10.15
C GLU A 192 -7.29 -3.60 -8.79
N PRO A 193 -8.56 -3.18 -8.63
CA PRO A 193 -9.02 -2.47 -7.44
C PRO A 193 -9.01 -3.33 -6.18
N ASP A 194 -9.04 -4.66 -6.30
CA ASP A 194 -9.02 -5.60 -5.18
C ASP A 194 -7.85 -5.34 -4.24
N TRP A 195 -6.65 -5.11 -4.80
CA TRP A 195 -5.46 -4.85 -3.99
C TRP A 195 -5.58 -3.63 -3.10
N SER A 196 -6.38 -2.62 -3.47
CA SER A 196 -6.38 -1.31 -2.79
C SER A 196 -7.70 -0.95 -2.10
N HIS A 197 -8.78 -1.69 -2.35
CA HIS A 197 -10.13 -1.40 -1.85
C HIS A 197 -10.77 -2.59 -1.13
N ALA A 198 -10.21 -3.80 -1.22
CA ALA A 198 -10.76 -4.97 -0.54
C ALA A 198 -10.45 -4.95 0.97
N VAL A 199 -11.19 -5.74 1.73
CA VAL A 199 -10.90 -6.04 3.13
C VAL A 199 -9.75 -7.04 3.23
N ALA A 200 -9.79 -8.12 2.44
CA ALA A 200 -8.74 -9.13 2.35
C ALA A 200 -8.61 -9.71 0.94
N VAL A 201 -7.40 -10.12 0.58
CA VAL A 201 -7.07 -10.85 -0.66
C VAL A 201 -6.18 -12.05 -0.31
N GLY A 202 -6.57 -13.24 -0.75
CA GLY A 202 -5.82 -14.47 -0.51
C GLY A 202 -6.48 -15.70 -1.09
N SER A 203 -6.12 -16.86 -0.56
CA SER A 203 -6.76 -18.15 -0.79
C SER A 203 -8.18 -18.17 -0.23
N ALA A 204 -8.99 -19.13 -0.68
CA ALA A 204 -10.34 -19.31 -0.15
C ALA A 204 -10.34 -19.59 1.36
N ALA A 205 -9.38 -20.39 1.83
CA ALA A 205 -9.23 -20.70 3.25
C ALA A 205 -8.91 -19.44 4.06
N TYR A 206 -7.94 -18.64 3.59
CA TYR A 206 -7.56 -17.38 4.21
C TYR A 206 -8.74 -16.39 4.28
N VAL A 207 -9.44 -16.19 3.17
CA VAL A 207 -10.58 -15.25 3.15
C VAL A 207 -11.70 -15.69 4.09
N VAL A 208 -11.98 -17.00 4.21
CA VAL A 208 -12.97 -17.53 5.15
C VAL A 208 -12.51 -17.33 6.60
N GLU A 209 -11.23 -17.56 6.90
CA GLU A 209 -10.66 -17.32 8.23
C GLU A 209 -10.81 -15.85 8.65
N ILE A 210 -10.44 -14.93 7.76
CA ILE A 210 -10.57 -13.49 7.99
C ILE A 210 -12.04 -13.08 8.15
N GLU A 211 -12.95 -13.58 7.31
CA GLU A 211 -14.38 -13.32 7.43
C GLU A 211 -14.91 -13.76 8.80
N GLN A 212 -14.55 -14.97 9.25
CA GLN A 212 -14.96 -15.48 10.56
C GLN A 212 -14.39 -14.65 11.71
N ALA A 213 -13.13 -14.22 11.64
CA ALA A 213 -12.53 -13.34 12.64
C ALA A 213 -13.27 -12.00 12.72
N LEU A 214 -13.60 -11.40 11.57
CA LEU A 214 -14.33 -10.13 11.52
C LEU A 214 -15.77 -10.27 12.04
N LEU A 215 -16.48 -11.35 11.72
CA LEU A 215 -17.88 -11.55 12.15
C LEU A 215 -18.02 -11.79 13.66
N ARG A 216 -16.98 -12.34 14.32
CA ARG A 216 -16.96 -12.50 15.79
C ARG A 216 -16.98 -11.16 16.53
N ASP A 217 -16.35 -10.14 15.93
CA ASP A 217 -16.25 -8.80 16.51
C ASP A 217 -17.27 -7.80 15.92
N TYR A 218 -17.91 -8.13 14.79
CA TYR A 218 -18.85 -7.24 14.06
C TYR A 218 -20.22 -7.86 13.79
N THR A 219 -21.23 -7.38 14.50
CA THR A 219 -22.64 -7.79 14.31
C THR A 219 -23.37 -7.07 13.16
N ARG A 220 -22.75 -6.13 12.42
CA ARG A 220 -23.51 -5.20 11.55
C ARG A 220 -23.02 -4.97 10.11
N LYS A 221 -21.91 -5.55 9.66
CA LYS A 221 -21.44 -5.35 8.27
C LYS A 221 -21.73 -6.56 7.41
N ARG A 222 -22.38 -6.33 6.26
CA ARG A 222 -22.54 -7.33 5.21
C ARG A 222 -21.22 -7.42 4.42
N LEU A 223 -20.62 -8.60 4.42
CA LEU A 223 -19.40 -8.90 3.68
C LEU A 223 -19.76 -9.72 2.45
N GLU A 224 -19.03 -9.50 1.35
CA GLU A 224 -19.22 -10.21 0.09
C GLU A 224 -17.88 -10.77 -0.39
N LYS A 225 -17.93 -11.98 -0.96
CA LYS A 225 -16.78 -12.70 -1.48
C LYS A 225 -16.85 -12.75 -2.99
N SER A 226 -15.71 -12.60 -3.63
CA SER A 226 -15.57 -12.71 -5.09
C SER A 226 -14.24 -13.35 -5.44
N THR A 227 -14.09 -13.81 -6.68
CA THR A 227 -12.85 -14.39 -7.20
C THR A 227 -12.33 -13.50 -8.32
N THR A 228 -11.05 -13.17 -8.27
CA THR A 228 -10.36 -12.43 -9.33
C THR A 228 -10.05 -13.32 -10.53
N GLU A 229 -9.72 -12.71 -11.67
CA GLU A 229 -9.34 -13.44 -12.89
C GLU A 229 -8.12 -14.35 -12.70
N TYR A 230 -7.22 -14.00 -11.77
CA TYR A 230 -6.03 -14.77 -11.41
C TYR A 230 -6.26 -15.73 -10.23
N GLY A 231 -7.52 -16.01 -9.89
CA GLY A 231 -7.92 -17.06 -8.95
C GLY A 231 -7.80 -16.70 -7.46
N ALA A 232 -7.42 -15.47 -7.11
CA ALA A 232 -7.44 -15.03 -5.72
C ALA A 232 -8.87 -14.77 -5.25
N MET A 233 -9.18 -15.19 -4.02
CA MET A 233 -10.41 -14.83 -3.33
C MET A 233 -10.26 -13.45 -2.69
N VAL A 234 -11.35 -12.69 -2.72
CA VAL A 234 -11.41 -11.32 -2.23
C VAL A 234 -12.61 -11.15 -1.32
N LEU A 235 -12.37 -10.56 -0.14
CA LEU A 235 -13.41 -10.15 0.80
C LEU A 235 -13.64 -8.65 0.68
N ARG A 236 -14.89 -8.22 0.54
CA ARG A 236 -15.28 -6.80 0.42
C ARG A 236 -16.40 -6.47 1.39
N GLU A 237 -16.48 -5.20 1.80
CA GLU A 237 -17.71 -4.69 2.41
C GLU A 237 -18.75 -4.50 1.30
N ALA A 238 -19.98 -4.96 1.52
CA ALA A 238 -21.06 -4.72 0.57
C ALA A 238 -21.27 -3.21 0.39
N GLU A 239 -21.30 -2.73 -0.85
CA GLU A 239 -21.56 -1.32 -1.13
C GLU A 239 -22.97 -0.95 -0.63
N SER A 240 -23.07 0.04 0.24
CA SER A 240 -24.33 0.76 0.43
C SER A 240 -24.62 1.53 -0.86
N ALA A 241 -25.89 1.61 -1.30
CA ALA A 241 -26.36 2.19 -2.58
C ALA A 241 -25.94 3.65 -2.90
N TYR A 242 -25.10 4.28 -2.08
CA TYR A 242 -24.54 5.61 -2.28
C TYR A 242 -23.02 5.54 -2.45
N GLY A 243 -22.53 5.53 -3.70
CA GLY A 243 -21.12 5.85 -3.97
C GLY A 243 -20.40 5.07 -5.08
N SER A 244 -21.06 4.74 -6.18
CA SER A 244 -20.39 4.14 -7.34
C SER A 244 -19.77 5.19 -8.27
N GLU A 245 -18.59 5.71 -7.92
CA GLU A 245 -17.75 6.43 -8.91
C GLU A 245 -16.49 5.63 -9.23
N LYS A 246 -16.58 4.78 -10.27
CA LYS A 246 -15.41 4.29 -11.03
C LYS A 246 -14.70 5.50 -11.64
N ARG A 247 -13.73 6.10 -10.94
CA ARG A 247 -12.94 7.24 -11.45
C ARG A 247 -11.45 7.06 -11.17
N HIS A 248 -10.64 7.37 -12.18
CA HIS A 248 -9.18 7.17 -12.23
C HIS A 248 -8.45 7.61 -10.96
N GLU A 249 -7.48 6.79 -10.56
CA GLU A 249 -6.71 6.94 -9.33
C GLU A 249 -5.72 8.10 -9.38
N ASN A 250 -5.18 8.31 -10.57
CA ASN A 250 -4.35 9.44 -10.95
C ASN A 250 -5.19 10.26 -11.94
N GLY A 251 -5.63 11.46 -11.55
CA GLY A 251 -6.08 12.44 -12.56
C GLY A 251 -4.95 12.63 -13.59
N ALA A 252 -5.24 13.05 -14.82
CA ALA A 252 -4.23 13.16 -15.87
C ALA A 252 -2.98 13.90 -15.35
N ILE A 253 -1.88 13.17 -15.15
CA ILE A 253 -0.60 13.73 -14.74
C ILE A 253 0.06 14.22 -16.03
N VAL A 254 -0.33 15.41 -16.49
CA VAL A 254 0.25 16.03 -17.68
C VAL A 254 1.38 16.96 -17.23
N GLY A 255 2.60 16.65 -17.66
CA GLY A 255 3.80 17.49 -17.45
C GLY A 255 4.64 17.10 -16.23
N PHE A 256 5.64 16.25 -16.49
CA PHE A 256 6.88 16.18 -15.70
C PHE A 256 7.95 16.98 -16.42
#